data_AF-A0A1B8G7E6-F1
#
_entry.id   AF-A0A1B8G7E6-F1
#
_cell.length_a   1.000
_cell.length_b   1.000
_cell.length_c   1.000
_cell.angle_alpha   90.00
_cell.angle_beta   90.00
_cell.angle_gamma   90.00
#
_symmetry.space_group_name_H-M   'P 1'
#
loop_
_entity.id
_entity.type
_entity.pdbx_description
1 polymer ?
#
loop_
_entity_poly.entity_id
_entity_poly.type
_entity_poly.pdbx_seq_one_letter_code
_entity_poly.pdbx_strand_id
1 'polypeptide(L)'
;MELPAVEGTRTLPVDHPTTATTIESLPREIFDLIFHHAAGPILSLSDAISQEPSFSITSAESTTLKNASLVSRTWRRSTLHLLFKHTRLILRDSHLCSFNLKGNVDAFLGLFKAHDLVVSSFILGVYNHEAPIQRVLGYQPEEYQSVWADLFQVINPRVVTIVAPPRLLGDLTRCVIDMEDADAFNIKYQILQLSVEKLASSKQLDQPQNNETTVSQPQGLLEIRPWTSVLLNEGSHMEASLNYDAPRHHRAPSLLNSLLITPLYPATATTLTYVAIFPLRTHFETLTYHLPAVHHLSLHLSPKSKSTALFPDGPKDGFYQDEYAENILQERLECYTHLAKYLLWDGSDAEVDPGNWRSVKEFEPADLVKQERWEESVGYMLGADVGWRVDRRGLLVRD
;
A
#
# COMPACT_ATOMS: atom_id res chain seq x y z
N MET A 1 -55.05 -23.09 78.20
CA MET A 1 -55.43 -22.17 77.11
C MET A 1 -54.15 -21.76 76.43
N GLU A 2 -53.75 -22.48 75.38
CA GLU A 2 -52.80 -22.03 74.36
C GLU A 2 -52.88 -22.99 73.17
N LEU A 3 -52.83 -22.40 71.98
CA LEU A 3 -53.27 -22.86 70.66
C LEU A 3 -52.11 -23.54 69.88
N PRO A 4 -52.37 -24.11 68.69
CA PRO A 4 -51.76 -25.36 68.22
C PRO A 4 -50.45 -25.21 67.42
N ALA A 5 -49.78 -26.34 67.24
CA ALA A 5 -48.58 -26.51 66.43
C ALA A 5 -48.84 -26.16 64.95
N VAL A 6 -47.91 -25.40 64.39
CA VAL A 6 -47.88 -24.90 63.01
C VAL A 6 -47.67 -26.07 62.04
N GLU A 7 -48.65 -26.30 61.17
CA GLU A 7 -48.51 -27.17 59.98
C GLU A 7 -47.52 -26.55 58.99
N GLY A 8 -46.52 -27.34 58.60
CA GLY A 8 -45.51 -26.96 57.62
C GLY A 8 -46.11 -26.79 56.23
N THR A 9 -46.11 -25.57 55.73
CA THR A 9 -46.35 -25.24 54.32
C THR A 9 -45.22 -25.82 53.46
N ARG A 10 -45.50 -26.96 52.84
CA ARG A 10 -44.65 -27.60 51.84
C ARG A 10 -44.69 -26.74 50.56
N THR A 11 -43.74 -25.83 50.42
CA THR A 11 -43.51 -25.10 49.16
C THR A 11 -43.03 -26.09 48.10
N LEU A 12 -43.83 -26.30 47.06
CA LEU A 12 -43.39 -26.99 45.85
C LEU A 12 -42.27 -26.17 45.19
N PRO A 13 -41.21 -26.80 44.65
CA PRO A 13 -40.21 -26.07 43.89
C PRO A 13 -40.88 -25.53 42.62
N VAL A 14 -40.82 -24.21 42.43
CA VAL A 14 -41.11 -23.62 41.14
C VAL A 14 -39.94 -24.01 40.24
N ASP A 15 -40.16 -25.00 39.37
CA ASP A 15 -39.25 -25.29 38.26
C ASP A 15 -39.25 -24.07 37.34
N HIS A 16 -38.28 -23.17 37.53
CA HIS A 16 -37.87 -22.30 36.44
C HIS A 16 -37.19 -23.19 35.41
N PRO A 17 -37.71 -23.32 34.17
CA PRO A 17 -36.94 -23.92 33.11
C PRO A 17 -35.75 -23.00 32.88
N THR A 18 -34.59 -23.36 33.43
CA THR A 18 -33.31 -22.77 33.06
C THR A 18 -33.01 -23.26 31.64
N THR A 19 -33.72 -22.71 30.66
CA THR A 19 -33.33 -22.85 29.27
C THR A 19 -31.96 -22.22 29.16
N ALA A 20 -30.94 -23.07 29.04
CA ALA A 20 -29.57 -22.64 28.82
C ALA A 20 -29.59 -21.65 27.65
N THR A 21 -29.31 -20.38 27.94
CA THR A 21 -29.20 -19.35 26.91
C THR A 21 -27.97 -19.68 26.09
N THR A 22 -28.18 -20.34 24.96
CA THR A 22 -27.12 -20.60 24.01
C THR A 22 -26.78 -19.30 23.29
N ILE A 23 -25.52 -19.11 22.96
CA ILE A 23 -25.06 -17.95 22.18
C ILE A 23 -25.84 -17.81 20.87
N GLU A 24 -26.35 -18.92 20.32
CA GLU A 24 -27.19 -18.96 19.10
C GLU A 24 -28.55 -18.28 19.24
N SER A 25 -28.99 -17.98 20.46
CA SER A 25 -30.22 -17.20 20.72
C SER A 25 -30.04 -15.69 20.56
N LEU A 26 -28.81 -15.21 20.37
CA LEU A 26 -28.52 -13.78 20.15
C LEU A 26 -29.01 -13.31 18.77
N PRO A 27 -29.47 -12.06 18.66
CA PRO A 27 -29.73 -11.41 17.37
C PRO A 27 -28.47 -11.38 16.49
N ARG A 28 -28.67 -11.40 15.17
CA ARG A 28 -27.56 -11.47 14.20
C ARG A 28 -26.66 -10.24 14.30
N GLU A 29 -27.23 -9.08 14.56
CA GLU A 29 -26.54 -7.80 14.68
C GLU A 29 -25.52 -7.84 15.84
N ILE A 30 -25.87 -8.54 16.92
CA ILE A 30 -24.98 -8.72 18.07
C ILE A 30 -23.84 -9.69 17.73
N PHE A 31 -24.14 -10.77 16.99
CA PHE A 31 -23.10 -11.67 16.46
C PHE A 31 -22.10 -10.93 15.57
N ASP A 32 -22.61 -10.13 14.64
CA ASP A 32 -21.78 -9.38 13.69
C ASP A 32 -20.93 -8.34 14.42
N LEU A 33 -21.47 -7.68 15.46
CA LEU A 33 -20.72 -6.75 16.32
C LEU A 33 -19.61 -7.46 17.11
N ILE A 34 -19.91 -8.62 17.71
CA ILE A 34 -18.91 -9.44 18.43
C ILE A 34 -17.77 -9.82 17.49
N PHE A 35 -18.09 -10.33 16.30
CA PHE A 35 -17.07 -10.72 15.33
C PHE A 35 -16.31 -9.51 14.78
N HIS A 36 -16.96 -8.35 14.63
CA HIS A 36 -16.29 -7.12 14.23
C HIS A 36 -15.24 -6.69 15.26
N HIS A 37 -15.55 -6.75 16.54
CA HIS A 37 -14.57 -6.49 17.61
C HIS A 37 -13.49 -7.57 17.70
N ALA A 38 -13.85 -8.84 17.48
CA ALA A 38 -12.93 -9.97 17.49
C ALA A 38 -11.99 -10.01 16.27
N ALA A 39 -12.33 -9.32 15.18
CA ALA A 39 -11.50 -9.18 13.99
C ALA A 39 -10.17 -8.46 14.28
N GLY A 40 -10.07 -7.77 15.43
CA GLY A 40 -8.91 -6.96 15.80
C GLY A 40 -8.82 -5.67 14.97
N PRO A 41 -8.00 -4.70 15.40
CA PRO A 41 -7.65 -3.60 14.53
C PRO A 41 -6.99 -4.18 13.27
N ILE A 42 -7.39 -3.68 12.09
CA ILE A 42 -6.63 -3.89 10.86
C ILE A 42 -5.20 -3.47 11.20
N LEU A 43 -4.23 -4.39 11.13
CA LEU A 43 -2.81 -4.01 11.22
C LEU A 43 -2.66 -2.86 10.24
N SER A 44 -2.34 -1.67 10.74
CA SER A 44 -2.30 -0.49 9.89
C SER A 44 -1.24 -0.75 8.83
N LEU A 45 -1.70 -1.12 7.63
CA LEU A 45 -0.83 -1.42 6.49
C LEU A 45 0.07 -0.22 6.18
N SER A 46 -0.29 0.98 6.64
CA SER A 46 0.52 2.21 6.55
C SER A 46 1.98 1.99 6.98
N ASP A 47 2.20 1.32 8.10
CA ASP A 47 3.53 1.26 8.71
C ASP A 47 4.37 0.19 8.01
N ALA A 48 3.74 -0.92 7.64
CA ALA A 48 4.38 -2.06 6.96
C ALA A 48 4.68 -1.76 5.49
N ILE A 49 3.83 -0.99 4.82
CA ILE A 49 4.06 -0.52 3.43
C ILE A 49 5.23 0.48 3.37
N SER A 50 5.61 1.08 4.50
CA SER A 50 6.75 2.00 4.59
C SER A 50 8.08 1.31 4.92
N GLN A 51 8.09 -0.03 5.08
CA GLN A 51 9.31 -0.83 5.32
C GLN A 51 9.79 -1.47 4.02
N GLU A 52 10.89 -2.24 4.09
CA GLU A 52 11.37 -3.01 2.95
C GLU A 52 10.26 -3.92 2.37
N PRO A 53 10.00 -3.88 1.06
CA PRO A 53 8.97 -4.68 0.41
C PRO A 53 9.07 -6.17 0.74
N SER A 54 8.03 -6.69 1.38
CA SER A 54 7.93 -8.11 1.71
C SER A 54 6.48 -8.57 1.79
N PHE A 55 6.26 -9.88 1.69
CA PHE A 55 4.92 -10.45 1.84
C PHE A 55 4.43 -10.48 3.29
N SER A 56 5.24 -10.02 4.26
CA SER A 56 4.84 -9.91 5.67
C SER A 56 3.62 -8.99 5.84
N ILE A 57 3.43 -8.01 4.95
CA ILE A 57 2.25 -7.12 4.91
C ILE A 57 0.94 -7.91 4.71
N THR A 58 1.03 -9.17 4.27
CA THR A 58 -0.12 -10.02 3.97
C THR A 58 -0.43 -11.03 5.08
N SER A 59 0.38 -11.10 6.14
CA SER A 59 0.16 -12.01 7.27
C SER A 59 -0.46 -11.31 8.46
N ALA A 60 -1.49 -11.93 9.03
CA ALA A 60 -2.01 -11.59 10.34
C ALA A 60 -1.82 -12.80 11.26
N GLU A 61 -1.30 -12.57 12.47
CA GLU A 61 -1.14 -13.61 13.49
C GLU A 61 -2.47 -14.07 14.06
N SER A 62 -3.47 -13.19 14.06
CA SER A 62 -4.83 -13.49 14.55
C SER A 62 -5.52 -14.53 13.68
N THR A 63 -5.86 -15.66 14.29
CA THR A 63 -6.65 -16.73 13.67
C THR A 63 -8.10 -16.74 14.17
N THR A 64 -8.50 -15.75 14.97
CA THR A 64 -9.78 -15.70 15.68
C THR A 64 -10.99 -15.88 14.76
N LEU A 65 -11.07 -15.12 13.67
CA LEU A 65 -12.18 -15.24 12.71
C LEU A 65 -12.17 -16.58 11.96
N LYS A 66 -10.98 -17.14 11.68
CA LYS A 66 -10.86 -18.47 11.04
C LYS A 66 -11.39 -19.54 11.97
N ASN A 67 -11.01 -19.50 13.25
CA ASN A 67 -11.48 -20.44 14.26
C ASN A 67 -13.00 -20.30 14.48
N ALA A 68 -13.51 -19.07 14.55
CA ALA A 68 -14.95 -18.80 14.65
C ALA A 68 -15.74 -19.38 13.45
N SER A 69 -15.17 -19.33 12.24
CA SER A 69 -15.81 -19.88 11.05
C SER A 69 -15.96 -21.42 11.06
N LEU A 70 -15.25 -22.11 11.95
CA LEU A 70 -15.28 -23.57 12.10
C LEU A 70 -16.29 -24.05 13.17
N VAL A 71 -16.87 -23.13 13.97
CA VAL A 71 -17.76 -23.48 15.08
C VAL A 71 -19.10 -24.02 14.59
N SER A 72 -19.78 -23.28 13.71
CA SER A 72 -21.08 -23.69 13.14
C SER A 72 -21.31 -23.05 11.78
N ARG A 73 -22.31 -23.56 11.02
CA ARG A 73 -22.70 -22.97 9.73
C ARG A 73 -23.17 -21.52 9.87
N THR A 74 -23.84 -21.20 10.98
CA THR A 74 -24.32 -19.84 11.28
C THR A 74 -23.16 -18.90 11.51
N TRP A 75 -22.19 -19.31 12.34
CA TRP A 75 -20.98 -18.54 12.61
C TRP A 75 -20.15 -18.35 11.35
N ARG A 76 -20.02 -19.41 10.54
CA ARG A 76 -19.33 -19.34 9.25
C ARG A 76 -19.94 -18.27 8.35
N ARG A 77 -21.27 -18.18 8.26
CA ARG A 77 -21.94 -17.20 7.40
C ARG A 77 -21.66 -15.75 7.85
N SER A 78 -21.69 -15.46 9.15
CA SER A 78 -21.38 -14.12 9.66
C SER A 78 -19.89 -13.77 9.55
N THR A 79 -19.01 -14.73 9.80
CA THR A 79 -17.54 -14.51 9.79
C THR A 79 -16.95 -14.42 8.38
N LEU A 80 -17.59 -15.03 7.37
CA LEU A 80 -17.06 -15.09 6.00
C LEU A 80 -16.86 -13.68 5.41
N HIS A 81 -17.84 -12.79 5.54
CA HIS A 81 -17.75 -11.42 5.01
C HIS A 81 -16.61 -10.63 5.67
N LEU A 82 -16.35 -10.86 6.96
CA LEU A 82 -15.26 -10.23 7.69
C LEU A 82 -13.90 -10.81 7.30
N LEU A 83 -13.82 -12.13 7.10
CA LEU A 83 -12.60 -12.83 6.67
C LEU A 83 -12.13 -12.38 5.28
N PHE A 84 -13.06 -12.16 4.35
CA PHE A 84 -12.75 -11.77 2.98
C PHE A 84 -12.89 -10.26 2.71
N LYS A 85 -13.16 -9.45 3.74
CA LYS A 85 -13.18 -7.98 3.63
C LYS A 85 -11.84 -7.44 3.11
N HIS A 86 -10.74 -8.01 3.59
CA HIS A 86 -9.38 -7.69 3.18
C HIS A 86 -8.76 -8.93 2.57
N THR A 87 -8.89 -9.09 1.25
CA THR A 87 -8.51 -10.33 0.58
C THR A 87 -7.15 -10.21 -0.10
N ARG A 88 -6.41 -11.32 -0.13
CA ARG A 88 -5.18 -11.45 -0.90
C ARG A 88 -5.25 -12.59 -1.92
N LEU A 89 -4.62 -12.40 -3.07
CA LEU A 89 -4.29 -13.43 -4.04
C LEU A 89 -2.76 -13.50 -4.13
N ILE A 90 -2.17 -14.65 -3.79
CA ILE A 90 -0.73 -14.86 -3.88
C ILE A 90 -0.46 -15.85 -5.01
N LEU A 91 0.24 -15.39 -6.03
CA LEU A 91 0.70 -16.20 -7.14
C LEU A 91 2.08 -16.75 -6.81
N ARG A 92 2.20 -18.07 -6.76
CA ARG A 92 3.45 -18.79 -6.54
C ARG A 92 3.76 -19.63 -7.78
N ASP A 93 5.04 -19.84 -8.03
CA ASP A 93 5.58 -20.69 -9.08
C ASP A 93 5.34 -20.17 -10.51
N SER A 94 6.34 -19.47 -11.03
CA SER A 94 6.46 -19.18 -12.46
C SER A 94 7.92 -19.47 -12.86
N HIS A 95 8.16 -20.66 -13.41
CA HIS A 95 9.49 -21.05 -13.88
C HIS A 95 9.94 -20.25 -15.12
N LEU A 96 9.06 -19.45 -15.74
CA LEU A 96 9.28 -18.82 -17.06
C LEU A 96 8.73 -17.40 -17.18
N CYS A 97 8.57 -16.68 -16.06
CA CYS A 97 8.02 -15.31 -16.03
C CYS A 97 6.62 -15.16 -16.64
N SER A 98 5.89 -16.26 -16.79
CA SER A 98 4.47 -16.28 -17.12
C SER A 98 3.73 -17.04 -16.03
N PHE A 99 2.85 -16.34 -15.33
CA PHE A 99 1.86 -16.97 -14.48
C PHE A 99 0.51 -16.92 -15.21
N ASN A 100 -0.29 -17.96 -15.04
CA ASN A 100 -1.68 -17.99 -15.53
C ASN A 100 -2.53 -17.05 -14.66
N LEU A 101 -2.32 -15.74 -14.82
CA LEU A 101 -3.02 -14.72 -14.05
C LEU A 101 -4.52 -14.87 -14.21
N LYS A 102 -4.98 -14.99 -15.47
CA LYS A 102 -6.39 -15.10 -15.81
C LYS A 102 -7.04 -16.31 -15.13
N GLY A 103 -6.46 -17.50 -15.24
CA GLY A 103 -6.99 -18.69 -14.57
C GLY A 103 -7.04 -18.58 -13.04
N ASN A 104 -6.03 -17.97 -12.42
CA ASN A 104 -6.02 -17.73 -10.97
C ASN A 104 -7.09 -16.71 -10.55
N VAL A 105 -7.26 -15.64 -11.33
CA VAL A 105 -8.32 -14.65 -11.11
C VAL A 105 -9.69 -15.26 -11.34
N ASP A 106 -9.91 -16.04 -12.40
CA ASP A 106 -11.19 -16.68 -12.67
C ASP A 106 -11.61 -17.64 -11.55
N ALA A 107 -10.68 -18.46 -11.06
CA ALA A 107 -10.91 -19.34 -9.92
C ALA A 107 -11.22 -18.54 -8.64
N PHE A 108 -10.48 -17.46 -8.42
CA PHE A 108 -10.72 -16.53 -7.32
C PHE A 108 -12.13 -15.91 -7.42
N LEU A 109 -12.50 -15.35 -8.57
CA LEU A 109 -13.80 -14.74 -8.82
C LEU A 109 -14.96 -15.73 -8.67
N GLY A 110 -14.77 -17.00 -9.02
CA GLY A 110 -15.74 -18.07 -8.78
C GLY A 110 -16.14 -18.20 -7.31
N LEU A 111 -15.18 -18.04 -6.39
CA LEU A 111 -15.43 -18.07 -4.94
C LEU A 111 -16.29 -16.87 -4.49
N PHE A 112 -15.98 -15.66 -5.00
CA PHE A 112 -16.69 -14.44 -4.62
C PHE A 112 -18.14 -14.44 -5.11
N LYS A 113 -18.37 -14.88 -6.36
CA LYS A 113 -19.71 -15.02 -6.93
C LYS A 113 -20.57 -16.03 -6.17
N ALA A 114 -19.97 -17.11 -5.65
CA ALA A 114 -20.70 -18.14 -4.91
C ALA A 114 -21.14 -17.72 -3.50
N HIS A 115 -20.49 -16.69 -2.92
CA HIS A 115 -20.65 -16.34 -1.50
C HIS A 115 -21.06 -14.89 -1.24
N ASP A 116 -21.29 -14.08 -2.28
CA ASP A 116 -21.71 -12.67 -2.19
C ASP A 116 -20.81 -11.85 -1.24
N LEU A 117 -19.49 -12.01 -1.40
CA LEU A 117 -18.48 -11.45 -0.52
C LEU A 117 -18.13 -10.01 -0.91
N VAL A 118 -18.11 -9.11 0.06
CA VAL A 118 -17.74 -7.71 -0.14
C VAL A 118 -16.26 -7.52 0.17
N VAL A 119 -15.48 -7.08 -0.82
CA VAL A 119 -14.05 -6.79 -0.68
C VAL A 119 -13.83 -5.30 -0.53
N SER A 120 -13.26 -4.88 0.60
CA SER A 120 -12.86 -3.48 0.86
C SER A 120 -11.44 -3.19 0.40
N SER A 121 -10.51 -4.15 0.57
CA SER A 121 -9.15 -4.03 0.04
C SER A 121 -8.69 -5.35 -0.58
N PHE A 122 -7.87 -5.25 -1.61
CA PHE A 122 -7.34 -6.38 -2.35
C PHE A 122 -5.82 -6.29 -2.45
N ILE A 123 -5.13 -7.41 -2.17
CA ILE A 123 -3.67 -7.51 -2.31
C ILE A 123 -3.35 -8.58 -3.35
N LEU A 124 -2.57 -8.22 -4.37
CA LEU A 124 -1.96 -9.17 -5.31
C LEU A 124 -0.48 -9.33 -4.97
N GLY A 125 -0.08 -10.51 -4.50
CA GLY A 125 1.32 -10.85 -4.30
C GLY A 125 1.81 -11.76 -5.40
N VAL A 126 2.94 -11.44 -6.05
CA VAL A 126 3.56 -12.28 -7.06
C VAL A 126 4.93 -12.71 -6.59
N TYR A 127 5.05 -14.00 -6.29
CA TYR A 127 6.28 -14.58 -5.78
C TYR A 127 7.09 -15.17 -6.94
N ASN A 128 8.30 -14.63 -7.16
CA ASN A 128 9.20 -15.19 -8.15
C ASN A 128 10.67 -14.86 -7.81
N HIS A 129 11.33 -15.73 -7.05
CA HIS A 129 12.72 -15.53 -6.63
C HIS A 129 13.76 -15.87 -7.68
N GLU A 130 13.39 -16.66 -8.70
CA GLU A 130 14.31 -17.19 -9.71
C GLU A 130 13.97 -16.65 -11.11
N ALA A 131 13.16 -15.59 -11.17
CA ALA A 131 12.72 -14.99 -12.42
C ALA A 131 13.94 -14.45 -13.19
N PRO A 132 14.17 -14.82 -14.46
CA PRO A 132 15.14 -14.12 -15.27
C PRO A 132 14.80 -12.62 -15.35
N ILE A 133 15.84 -11.81 -15.22
CA ILE A 133 15.79 -10.35 -15.29
C ILE A 133 15.28 -9.88 -16.66
N GLN A 134 15.60 -10.65 -17.71
CA GLN A 134 15.24 -10.34 -19.10
C GLN A 134 13.89 -10.89 -19.51
N ARG A 135 13.15 -10.10 -20.32
CA ARG A 135 11.89 -10.54 -20.95
C ARG A 135 12.10 -11.78 -21.83
N VAL A 136 11.28 -12.80 -21.61
CA VAL A 136 11.23 -13.97 -22.49
C VAL A 136 10.59 -13.53 -23.81
N LEU A 137 11.23 -13.81 -24.94
CA LEU A 137 10.72 -13.48 -26.28
C LEU A 137 9.34 -14.14 -26.50
N GLY A 138 8.37 -13.36 -27.00
CA GLY A 138 6.99 -13.82 -27.28
C GLY A 138 5.98 -13.60 -26.16
N TYR A 139 6.39 -13.06 -25.02
CA TYR A 139 5.50 -12.67 -23.92
C TYR A 139 4.70 -11.41 -24.26
N GLN A 140 3.37 -11.46 -24.09
CA GLN A 140 2.44 -10.35 -24.35
C GLN A 140 1.80 -9.88 -23.02
N PRO A 141 2.27 -8.76 -22.43
CA PRO A 141 1.73 -8.19 -21.19
C PRO A 141 0.26 -7.73 -21.30
N GLU A 142 -0.27 -7.62 -22.52
CA GLU A 142 -1.63 -7.13 -22.81
C GLU A 142 -2.70 -8.03 -22.18
N GLU A 143 -2.43 -9.33 -22.05
CA GLU A 143 -3.36 -10.28 -21.43
C GLU A 143 -3.66 -9.92 -19.97
N TYR A 144 -2.68 -9.37 -19.24
CA TYR A 144 -2.84 -8.99 -17.84
C TYR A 144 -3.72 -7.76 -17.67
N GLN A 145 -3.81 -6.90 -18.68
CA GLN A 145 -4.62 -5.68 -18.58
C GLN A 145 -6.11 -6.01 -18.51
N SER A 146 -6.55 -6.99 -19.31
CA SER A 146 -7.95 -7.45 -19.31
C SER A 146 -8.41 -8.03 -17.96
N VAL A 147 -7.47 -8.64 -17.21
CA VAL A 147 -7.77 -9.26 -15.91
C VAL A 147 -8.25 -8.22 -14.89
N TRP A 148 -7.72 -7.01 -14.92
CA TRP A 148 -8.14 -5.96 -13.99
C TRP A 148 -9.61 -5.58 -14.19
N ALA A 149 -10.07 -5.54 -15.45
CA ALA A 149 -11.48 -5.29 -15.76
C ALA A 149 -12.37 -6.42 -15.25
N ASP A 150 -12.00 -7.67 -15.51
CA ASP A 150 -12.77 -8.84 -15.04
C ASP A 150 -12.82 -8.89 -13.50
N LEU A 151 -11.71 -8.60 -12.84
CA LEU A 151 -11.61 -8.55 -11.39
C LEU A 151 -12.55 -7.47 -10.82
N PHE A 152 -12.49 -6.26 -11.36
CA PHE A 152 -13.24 -5.11 -10.86
C PHE A 152 -14.73 -5.12 -11.20
N GLN A 153 -15.18 -5.97 -12.13
CA GLN A 153 -16.61 -6.25 -12.33
C GLN A 153 -17.22 -7.05 -11.18
N VAL A 154 -16.41 -7.85 -10.48
CA VAL A 154 -16.91 -8.74 -9.40
C VAL A 154 -16.60 -8.18 -8.02
N ILE A 155 -15.43 -7.57 -7.84
CA ILE A 155 -15.01 -6.96 -6.58
C ILE A 155 -14.86 -5.45 -6.73
N ASN A 156 -15.18 -4.70 -5.67
CA ASN A 156 -15.06 -3.25 -5.67
C ASN A 156 -14.14 -2.73 -4.55
N PRO A 157 -12.84 -3.11 -4.54
CA PRO A 157 -11.92 -2.68 -3.52
C PRO A 157 -11.66 -1.18 -3.60
N ARG A 158 -11.58 -0.52 -2.43
CA ARG A 158 -11.14 0.88 -2.31
C ARG A 158 -9.62 1.02 -2.36
N VAL A 159 -8.92 -0.05 -2.00
CA VAL A 159 -7.45 -0.11 -1.94
C VAL A 159 -7.00 -1.36 -2.66
N VAL A 160 -6.09 -1.20 -3.60
CA VAL A 160 -5.42 -2.29 -4.31
C VAL A 160 -3.93 -2.16 -4.06
N THR A 161 -3.32 -3.23 -3.53
CA THR A 161 -1.88 -3.29 -3.27
C THR A 161 -1.27 -4.42 -4.09
N ILE A 162 -0.21 -4.14 -4.84
CA ILE A 162 0.57 -5.14 -5.57
C ILE A 162 1.93 -5.23 -4.93
N VAL A 163 2.37 -6.45 -4.62
CA VAL A 163 3.74 -6.76 -4.20
C VAL A 163 4.32 -7.73 -5.21
N ALA A 164 5.29 -7.30 -5.99
CA ALA A 164 5.87 -8.10 -7.06
C ALA A 164 7.33 -7.69 -7.35
N PRO A 165 8.14 -8.57 -7.95
CA PRO A 165 9.43 -8.18 -8.52
C PRO A 165 9.26 -7.04 -9.52
N PRO A 166 10.22 -6.10 -9.63
CA PRO A 166 10.08 -4.90 -10.46
C PRO A 166 9.54 -5.20 -11.86
N ARG A 167 10.17 -6.14 -12.59
CA ARG A 167 9.72 -6.54 -13.93
C ARG A 167 8.24 -6.96 -13.99
N LEU A 168 7.81 -7.86 -13.10
CA LEU A 168 6.42 -8.36 -13.11
C LEU A 168 5.44 -7.28 -12.66
N LEU A 169 5.87 -6.36 -11.79
CA LEU A 169 5.09 -5.19 -11.43
C LEU A 169 4.86 -4.29 -12.65
N GLY A 170 5.88 -4.12 -13.50
CA GLY A 170 5.75 -3.41 -14.79
C GLY A 170 4.73 -4.08 -15.71
N ASP A 171 4.85 -5.40 -15.91
CA ASP A 171 3.95 -6.15 -16.78
C ASP A 171 2.48 -6.11 -16.27
N LEU A 172 2.26 -6.16 -14.95
CA LEU A 172 0.92 -6.02 -14.34
C LEU A 172 0.31 -4.63 -14.48
N THR A 173 1.13 -3.59 -14.58
CA THR A 173 0.71 -2.18 -14.55
C THR A 173 0.80 -1.49 -15.91
N ARG A 174 1.29 -2.21 -16.94
CA ARG A 174 1.65 -1.65 -18.26
C ARG A 174 2.82 -0.65 -18.20
N CYS A 175 3.54 -0.60 -17.09
CA CYS A 175 4.75 0.21 -16.98
C CYS A 175 5.94 -0.50 -17.64
N VAL A 176 6.71 0.25 -18.42
CA VAL A 176 8.03 -0.15 -18.91
C VAL A 176 9.05 0.13 -17.81
N ILE A 177 9.79 -0.91 -17.43
CA ILE A 177 10.82 -0.83 -16.40
C ILE A 177 12.15 -1.20 -17.03
N ASP A 178 13.14 -0.35 -16.84
CA ASP A 178 14.52 -0.61 -17.22
C ASP A 178 15.11 -1.65 -16.24
N MET A 179 15.67 -2.72 -16.79
CA MET A 179 16.23 -3.83 -16.01
C MET A 179 17.72 -4.01 -16.29
N GLU A 180 18.37 -3.08 -17.02
CA GLU A 180 19.77 -3.17 -17.42
C GLU A 180 20.71 -3.37 -16.22
N ASP A 181 20.56 -2.55 -15.19
CA ASP A 181 21.39 -2.57 -13.98
C ASP A 181 20.70 -3.21 -12.76
N ALA A 182 19.60 -3.97 -12.96
CA ALA A 182 18.79 -4.46 -11.86
C ALA A 182 19.56 -5.30 -10.84
N ASP A 183 20.58 -6.04 -11.29
CA ASP A 183 21.48 -6.83 -10.44
C ASP A 183 22.24 -5.97 -9.43
N ALA A 184 22.61 -4.73 -9.79
CA ALA A 184 23.37 -3.83 -8.92
C ALA A 184 22.56 -3.36 -7.69
N PHE A 185 21.23 -3.41 -7.77
CA PHE A 185 20.34 -2.96 -6.69
C PHE A 185 19.79 -4.11 -5.85
N ASN A 186 19.77 -5.34 -6.37
CA ASN A 186 19.25 -6.53 -5.67
C ASN A 186 17.82 -6.34 -5.10
N ILE A 187 16.99 -5.53 -5.79
CA ILE A 187 15.60 -5.27 -5.38
C ILE A 187 14.73 -6.48 -5.72
N LYS A 188 14.33 -7.22 -4.69
CA LYS A 188 13.53 -8.45 -4.84
C LYS A 188 12.06 -8.16 -5.14
N TYR A 189 11.51 -7.13 -4.50
CA TYR A 189 10.10 -6.78 -4.56
C TYR A 189 9.93 -5.28 -4.47
N GLN A 190 8.84 -4.80 -5.06
CA GLN A 190 8.35 -3.43 -4.94
C GLN A 190 6.86 -3.47 -4.58
N ILE A 191 6.37 -2.40 -3.97
CA ILE A 191 4.96 -2.23 -3.63
C ILE A 191 4.39 -1.07 -4.44
N LEU A 192 3.31 -1.34 -5.17
CA LEU A 192 2.43 -0.31 -5.69
C LEU A 192 1.09 -0.42 -4.97
N GLN A 193 0.64 0.67 -4.34
CA GLN A 193 -0.70 0.74 -3.80
C GLN A 193 -1.48 1.90 -4.42
N LEU A 194 -2.70 1.60 -4.83
CA LEU A 194 -3.64 2.55 -5.40
C LEU A 194 -4.87 2.58 -4.50
N SER A 195 -5.36 3.76 -4.17
CA SER A 195 -6.58 3.88 -3.37
C SER A 195 -7.50 5.02 -3.82
N VAL A 196 -8.77 4.89 -3.43
CA VAL A 196 -9.82 5.88 -3.62
C VAL A 196 -10.38 6.25 -2.24
N GLU A 197 -10.12 7.46 -1.77
CA GLU A 197 -10.57 7.93 -0.45
C GLU A 197 -12.08 8.17 -0.39
N LYS A 198 -12.64 8.78 -1.44
CA LYS A 198 -14.08 9.01 -1.60
C LYS A 198 -14.52 8.30 -2.87
N LEU A 199 -15.19 7.15 -2.72
CA LEU A 199 -15.92 6.59 -3.86
C LEU A 199 -16.99 7.62 -4.24
N ALA A 200 -16.96 8.12 -5.47
CA ALA A 200 -18.12 8.80 -6.02
C ALA A 200 -19.32 7.87 -5.84
N SER A 201 -20.40 8.37 -5.26
CA SER A 201 -21.63 7.60 -5.10
C SER A 201 -22.00 7.00 -6.45
N SER A 202 -22.18 5.68 -6.49
CA SER A 202 -22.40 4.82 -7.68
C SER A 202 -23.56 5.22 -8.61
N LYS A 203 -24.19 6.39 -8.44
CA LYS A 203 -25.32 6.87 -9.24
C LYS A 203 -24.93 7.48 -10.59
N GLN A 204 -23.64 7.49 -10.96
CA GLN A 204 -23.18 8.10 -12.23
C GLN A 204 -22.65 7.13 -13.28
N LEU A 205 -22.69 5.80 -13.06
CA LEU A 205 -22.27 4.82 -14.05
C LEU A 205 -23.42 4.24 -14.90
N ASP A 206 -24.67 4.66 -14.67
CA ASP A 206 -25.84 4.19 -15.44
C ASP A 206 -26.39 5.27 -16.39
N GLN A 207 -25.54 5.81 -17.26
CA GLN A 207 -26.01 6.35 -18.54
C GLN A 207 -25.37 5.52 -19.66
N PRO A 208 -26.15 4.75 -20.44
CA PRO A 208 -25.62 4.11 -21.63
C PRO A 208 -25.32 5.22 -22.63
N GLN A 209 -24.05 5.59 -22.75
CA GLN A 209 -23.57 6.31 -23.92
C GLN A 209 -23.64 5.33 -25.09
N ASN A 210 -24.69 5.47 -25.90
CA ASN A 210 -24.75 4.92 -27.25
C ASN A 210 -23.58 5.48 -28.05
N ASN A 211 -22.47 4.74 -28.10
CA ASN A 211 -21.46 4.88 -29.13
C ASN A 211 -21.15 3.48 -29.66
N GLU A 212 -21.72 3.20 -30.82
CA GLU A 212 -21.44 2.01 -31.61
C GLU A 212 -19.96 1.98 -32.01
N THR A 213 -19.34 0.80 -31.85
CA THR A 213 -18.09 0.36 -32.51
C THR A 213 -16.86 1.27 -32.39
N THR A 214 -16.24 1.26 -31.22
CA THR A 214 -14.77 1.20 -31.13
C THR A 214 -14.43 0.02 -30.25
N VAL A 215 -13.54 -0.86 -30.71
CA VAL A 215 -12.95 -1.89 -29.84
C VAL A 215 -12.16 -1.12 -28.79
N SER A 216 -12.80 -0.84 -27.64
CA SER A 216 -12.18 -0.14 -26.53
C SER A 216 -10.98 -0.96 -26.12
N GLN A 217 -9.77 -0.41 -26.29
CA GLN A 217 -8.57 -1.07 -25.80
C GLN A 217 -8.73 -1.38 -24.30
N PRO A 218 -8.23 -2.52 -23.81
CA PRO A 218 -8.30 -2.83 -22.40
C PRO A 218 -7.59 -1.74 -21.61
N GLN A 219 -8.34 -1.08 -20.71
CA GLN A 219 -7.80 -0.07 -19.81
C GLN A 219 -6.86 -0.74 -18.80
N GLY A 220 -5.68 -0.15 -18.60
CA GLY A 220 -4.72 -0.66 -17.62
C GLY A 220 -5.18 -0.39 -16.19
N LEU A 221 -4.54 -1.04 -15.21
CA LEU A 221 -4.85 -0.85 -13.78
C LEU A 221 -4.85 0.63 -13.36
N LEU A 222 -3.94 1.43 -13.89
CA LEU A 222 -3.76 2.84 -13.54
C LEU A 222 -4.88 3.75 -14.09
N GLU A 223 -5.60 3.30 -15.12
CA GLU A 223 -6.61 4.09 -15.85
C GLU A 223 -8.04 3.63 -15.54
N ILE A 224 -8.22 2.36 -15.15
CA ILE A 224 -9.53 1.73 -15.02
C ILE A 224 -10.38 2.31 -13.88
N ARG A 225 -9.77 3.06 -12.95
CA ARG A 225 -10.44 3.69 -11.81
C ARG A 225 -9.86 5.09 -11.54
N PRO A 226 -10.66 6.00 -10.98
CA PRO A 226 -10.20 7.33 -10.60
C PRO A 226 -9.41 7.27 -9.28
N TRP A 227 -8.22 6.68 -9.32
CA TRP A 227 -7.34 6.58 -8.15
C TRP A 227 -7.02 7.97 -7.61
N THR A 228 -7.21 8.18 -6.31
CA THR A 228 -6.98 9.47 -5.65
C THR A 228 -5.64 9.53 -4.92
N SER A 229 -5.08 8.36 -4.59
CA SER A 229 -3.78 8.23 -3.93
C SER A 229 -2.97 7.11 -4.58
N VAL A 230 -1.68 7.39 -4.76
CA VAL A 230 -0.68 6.45 -5.25
C VAL A 230 0.41 6.32 -4.20
N LEU A 231 0.79 5.10 -3.87
CA LEU A 231 1.98 4.82 -3.09
C LEU A 231 2.88 3.90 -3.90
N LEU A 232 4.14 4.31 -4.03
CA LEU A 232 5.20 3.50 -4.61
C LEU A 232 6.29 3.29 -3.56
N ASN A 233 6.59 2.02 -3.27
CA ASN A 233 7.74 1.63 -2.46
C ASN A 233 8.68 0.77 -3.29
N GLU A 234 9.85 1.32 -3.56
CA GLU A 234 10.89 0.71 -4.39
C GLU A 234 11.87 -0.15 -3.58
N GLY A 235 11.81 -0.10 -2.25
CA GLY A 235 12.75 -0.77 -1.36
C GLY A 235 14.11 -0.08 -1.29
N SER A 236 15.13 -0.86 -0.94
CA SER A 236 16.50 -0.37 -0.71
C SER A 236 17.35 -0.28 -1.97
N HIS A 237 18.07 0.83 -2.10
CA HIS A 237 19.06 1.08 -3.15
C HIS A 237 20.51 0.98 -2.64
N MET A 238 20.67 0.52 -1.41
CA MET A 238 21.96 0.56 -0.71
C MET A 238 22.99 -0.36 -1.34
N GLU A 239 22.56 -1.49 -1.93
CA GLU A 239 23.46 -2.46 -2.58
C GLU A 239 24.34 -1.79 -3.63
N ALA A 240 23.75 -0.94 -4.47
CA ALA A 240 24.46 -0.21 -5.51
C ALA A 240 25.48 0.76 -4.89
N SER A 241 25.08 1.48 -3.84
CA SER A 241 25.94 2.47 -3.16
C SER A 241 27.12 1.81 -2.44
N LEU A 242 26.93 0.63 -1.87
CA LEU A 242 27.91 -0.07 -1.05
C LEU A 242 28.93 -0.86 -1.85
N ASN A 243 28.51 -1.46 -2.97
CA ASN A 243 29.32 -2.47 -3.65
C ASN A 243 29.93 -1.99 -4.98
N TYR A 244 29.62 -0.76 -5.42
CA TYR A 244 30.10 -0.23 -6.70
C TYR A 244 30.81 1.10 -6.53
N ASP A 245 31.95 1.26 -7.21
CA ASP A 245 32.79 2.47 -7.14
C ASP A 245 32.11 3.72 -7.74
N ALA A 246 31.26 3.52 -8.76
CA ALA A 246 30.52 4.59 -9.44
C ALA A 246 29.01 4.28 -9.43
N PRO A 247 28.36 4.35 -8.26
CA PRO A 247 26.98 3.89 -8.10
C PRO A 247 26.02 4.67 -8.98
N ARG A 248 26.25 5.97 -9.19
CA ARG A 248 25.39 6.89 -9.97
C ARG A 248 25.29 6.58 -11.47
N HIS A 249 26.14 5.72 -12.02
CA HIS A 249 26.03 5.25 -13.40
C HIS A 249 24.99 4.13 -13.58
N HIS A 250 24.55 3.52 -12.48
CA HIS A 250 23.57 2.44 -12.52
C HIS A 250 22.15 2.99 -12.39
N ARG A 251 21.20 2.36 -13.09
CA ARG A 251 19.78 2.72 -13.08
C ARG A 251 18.95 1.74 -12.28
N ALA A 252 18.24 2.25 -11.28
CA ALA A 252 17.37 1.43 -10.46
C ALA A 252 16.17 0.91 -11.28
N PRO A 253 15.80 -0.37 -11.15
CA PRO A 253 14.58 -0.87 -11.77
C PRO A 253 13.37 -0.20 -11.10
N SER A 254 12.66 0.63 -11.83
CA SER A 254 11.66 1.54 -11.26
C SER A 254 10.47 1.78 -12.18
N LEU A 255 9.30 1.96 -11.55
CA LEU A 255 8.09 2.41 -12.24
C LEU A 255 8.06 3.93 -12.48
N LEU A 256 8.93 4.72 -11.83
CA LEU A 256 8.88 6.18 -11.89
C LEU A 256 8.96 6.70 -13.32
N ASN A 257 9.83 6.15 -14.16
CA ASN A 257 9.93 6.56 -15.55
C ASN A 257 8.58 6.42 -16.27
N SER A 258 7.91 5.29 -16.09
CA SER A 258 6.63 5.06 -16.75
C SER A 258 5.48 5.90 -16.17
N LEU A 259 5.46 6.04 -14.85
CA LEU A 259 4.44 6.82 -14.16
C LEU A 259 4.58 8.31 -14.50
N LEU A 260 5.79 8.86 -14.40
CA LEU A 260 6.03 10.30 -14.39
C LEU A 260 6.46 10.86 -15.76
N ILE A 261 7.21 10.09 -16.55
CA ILE A 261 7.67 10.54 -17.88
C ILE A 261 6.69 10.11 -18.98
N THR A 262 6.14 8.89 -18.91
CA THR A 262 5.23 8.36 -19.96
C THR A 262 3.73 8.51 -19.66
N PRO A 263 3.28 9.71 -19.30
CA PRO A 263 2.08 10.07 -18.51
C PRO A 263 1.12 8.93 -18.06
N LEU A 264 1.61 7.88 -17.37
CA LEU A 264 0.74 6.82 -16.82
C LEU A 264 0.28 7.11 -15.39
N TYR A 265 0.78 8.18 -14.77
CA TYR A 265 0.32 8.58 -13.44
C TYR A 265 -1.19 8.87 -13.45
N PRO A 266 -1.99 8.29 -12.54
CA PRO A 266 -3.42 8.51 -12.51
C PRO A 266 -3.77 10.01 -12.40
N ALA A 267 -4.47 10.54 -13.40
CA ALA A 267 -4.76 11.98 -13.50
C ALA A 267 -5.59 12.54 -12.33
N THR A 268 -6.33 11.67 -11.63
CA THR A 268 -7.15 12.03 -10.47
C THR A 268 -6.39 11.94 -9.14
N ALA A 269 -5.15 11.46 -9.15
CA ALA A 269 -4.38 11.27 -7.93
C ALA A 269 -3.84 12.59 -7.40
N THR A 270 -4.25 12.92 -6.18
CA THR A 270 -3.84 14.15 -5.46
C THR A 270 -2.88 13.86 -4.32
N THR A 271 -2.64 12.58 -4.02
CA THR A 271 -1.76 12.12 -2.96
C THR A 271 -0.70 11.18 -3.54
N LEU A 272 0.57 11.46 -3.25
CA LEU A 272 1.70 10.60 -3.58
C LEU A 272 2.49 10.28 -2.31
N THR A 273 2.66 8.99 -2.03
CA THR A 273 3.64 8.50 -1.05
C THR A 273 4.75 7.77 -1.80
N TYR A 274 5.97 8.28 -1.71
CA TYR A 274 7.13 7.66 -2.32
C TYR A 274 8.10 7.16 -1.25
N VAL A 275 8.45 5.89 -1.35
CA VAL A 275 9.37 5.21 -0.44
C VAL A 275 10.51 4.61 -1.28
N ALA A 276 11.72 5.05 -1.01
CA ALA A 276 12.93 4.45 -1.53
C ALA A 276 14.01 4.61 -0.47
N ILE A 277 14.62 3.53 -0.01
CA ILE A 277 15.58 3.59 1.09
C ILE A 277 16.96 3.87 0.51
N PHE A 278 17.49 5.05 0.84
CA PHE A 278 18.77 5.60 0.36
C PHE A 278 18.91 5.55 -1.17
N PRO A 279 17.97 6.18 -1.92
CA PRO A 279 18.05 6.17 -3.38
C PRO A 279 19.30 6.90 -3.84
N LEU A 280 19.81 6.51 -5.00
CA LEU A 280 20.84 7.30 -5.68
C LEU A 280 20.24 8.65 -6.07
N ARG A 281 21.00 9.73 -5.89
CA ARG A 281 20.54 11.07 -6.27
C ARG A 281 20.07 11.15 -7.73
N THR A 282 20.80 10.52 -8.65
CA THR A 282 20.45 10.48 -10.08
C THR A 282 19.12 9.79 -10.36
N HIS A 283 18.75 8.79 -9.55
CA HIS A 283 17.44 8.14 -9.64
C HIS A 283 16.33 9.04 -9.09
N PHE A 284 16.58 9.62 -7.91
CA PHE A 284 15.63 10.51 -7.22
C PHE A 284 15.28 11.77 -8.04
N GLU A 285 16.22 12.26 -8.85
CA GLU A 285 16.02 13.35 -9.80
C GLU A 285 14.84 13.12 -10.76
N THR A 286 14.52 11.87 -11.09
CA THR A 286 13.33 11.53 -11.91
C THR A 286 12.03 12.00 -11.24
N LEU A 287 11.91 11.77 -9.93
CA LEU A 287 10.74 12.21 -9.17
C LEU A 287 10.67 13.73 -9.09
N THR A 288 11.81 14.40 -8.87
CA THR A 288 11.82 15.85 -8.67
C THR A 288 11.59 16.63 -9.96
N TYR A 289 12.17 16.20 -11.09
CA TYR A 289 11.94 16.85 -12.38
C TYR A 289 10.54 16.60 -12.94
N HIS A 290 9.92 15.47 -12.61
CA HIS A 290 8.65 15.03 -13.19
C HIS A 290 7.53 14.84 -12.17
N LEU A 291 7.57 15.58 -11.05
CA LEU A 291 6.56 15.47 -10.00
C LEU A 291 5.15 15.67 -10.60
N PRO A 292 4.18 14.79 -10.32
CA PRO A 292 2.81 15.00 -10.75
C PRO A 292 2.16 16.13 -9.94
N ALA A 293 1.08 16.72 -10.45
CA ALA A 293 0.34 17.76 -9.75
C ALA A 293 -0.44 17.18 -8.55
N VAL A 294 0.24 17.04 -7.41
CA VAL A 294 -0.31 16.48 -6.16
C VAL A 294 -0.44 17.54 -5.09
N HIS A 295 -1.41 17.37 -4.21
CA HIS A 295 -1.63 18.22 -3.03
C HIS A 295 -0.91 17.71 -1.80
N HIS A 296 -0.83 16.39 -1.63
CA HIS A 296 -0.13 15.76 -0.52
C HIS A 296 1.03 14.91 -1.05
N LEU A 297 2.24 15.20 -0.56
CA LEU A 297 3.47 14.47 -0.90
C LEU A 297 4.13 13.95 0.38
N SER A 298 4.32 12.65 0.47
CA SER A 298 5.05 12.00 1.58
C SER A 298 6.28 11.29 1.03
N LEU A 299 7.47 11.63 1.56
CA LEU A 299 8.76 11.09 1.10
C LEU A 299 9.48 10.35 2.23
N HIS A 300 9.85 9.10 1.97
CA HIS A 300 10.56 8.24 2.90
C HIS A 300 11.87 7.81 2.22
N LEU A 301 12.97 8.51 2.52
CA LEU A 301 14.29 8.26 1.94
C LEU A 301 15.20 7.43 2.85
N SER A 302 14.70 7.10 4.05
CA SER A 302 15.42 6.38 5.10
C SER A 302 14.50 5.32 5.73
N PRO A 303 15.06 4.29 6.39
CA PRO A 303 14.25 3.29 7.08
C PRO A 303 13.44 3.89 8.25
N LYS A 304 12.11 3.67 8.27
CA LYS A 304 11.22 4.16 9.35
C LYS A 304 11.40 3.43 10.70
N SER A 305 11.84 2.17 10.70
CA SER A 305 11.90 1.35 11.93
C SER A 305 13.04 0.33 11.90
N LYS A 306 13.08 -0.54 12.92
CA LYS A 306 14.02 -1.64 13.22
C LYS A 306 14.10 -2.71 12.13
N SER A 307 14.30 -2.33 10.87
CA SER A 307 14.35 -3.27 9.75
C SER A 307 15.69 -4.01 9.77
N THR A 308 15.77 -5.07 10.57
CA THR A 308 16.88 -6.04 10.56
C THR A 308 16.94 -6.83 9.25
N ALA A 309 15.92 -6.71 8.38
CA ALA A 309 15.88 -7.35 7.07
C ALA A 309 16.86 -6.72 6.08
N LEU A 310 17.15 -5.42 6.23
CA LEU A 310 18.12 -4.69 5.42
C LEU A 310 19.55 -4.87 5.94
N PHE A 311 19.68 -5.04 7.26
CA PHE A 311 20.95 -5.33 7.92
C PHE A 311 20.74 -6.31 9.07
N PRO A 312 21.21 -7.56 8.94
CA PRO A 312 21.26 -8.48 10.07
C PRO A 312 22.03 -7.91 11.27
N ASP A 313 23.05 -7.08 10.98
CA ASP A 313 23.95 -6.45 11.96
C ASP A 313 23.79 -4.92 12.08
N GLY A 314 22.74 -4.34 11.49
CA GLY A 314 22.55 -2.89 11.44
C GLY A 314 21.79 -2.33 12.64
N PRO A 315 21.58 -1.00 12.68
CA PRO A 315 20.98 -0.32 13.82
C PRO A 315 19.66 -0.93 14.25
N LYS A 316 19.62 -1.40 15.50
CA LYS A 316 18.40 -2.00 16.08
C LYS A 316 17.34 -0.98 16.45
N ASP A 317 17.67 0.31 16.46
CA ASP A 317 16.79 1.39 16.92
C ASP A 317 16.45 2.42 15.82
N GLY A 318 16.68 2.08 14.55
CA GLY A 318 16.40 2.95 13.39
C GLY A 318 17.59 3.83 12.98
N PHE A 319 17.35 4.85 12.17
CA PHE A 319 18.42 5.70 11.63
C PHE A 319 19.15 6.52 12.73
N TYR A 320 20.41 6.19 12.97
CA TYR A 320 21.39 7.03 13.68
C TYR A 320 22.60 7.23 12.77
N GLN A 321 23.03 8.49 12.63
CA GLN A 321 24.01 8.95 11.64
C GLN A 321 25.39 8.28 11.73
N ASP A 322 25.69 7.56 12.80
CA ASP A 322 27.02 6.98 13.05
C ASP A 322 27.13 5.49 12.70
N GLU A 323 26.03 4.88 12.22
CA GLU A 323 25.95 3.44 12.00
C GLU A 323 25.83 3.04 10.52
N TYR A 324 25.71 4.01 9.61
CA TYR A 324 25.69 3.78 8.16
C TYR A 324 26.97 4.28 7.53
N ALA A 325 27.39 3.62 6.44
CA ALA A 325 28.58 4.03 5.71
C ALA A 325 28.44 5.45 5.12
N GLU A 326 29.54 6.20 5.09
CA GLU A 326 29.56 7.62 4.71
C GLU A 326 28.99 7.86 3.30
N ASN A 327 29.25 6.96 2.36
CA ASN A 327 28.72 7.00 0.99
C ASN A 327 27.18 7.03 0.94
N ILE A 328 26.51 6.21 1.75
CA ILE A 328 25.04 6.16 1.83
C ILE A 328 24.49 7.46 2.43
N LEU A 329 25.14 7.94 3.48
CA LEU A 329 24.75 9.19 4.14
C LEU A 329 24.91 10.39 3.21
N GLN A 330 25.97 10.38 2.40
CA GLN A 330 26.22 11.37 1.35
C GLN A 330 25.14 11.35 0.27
N GLU A 331 24.75 10.19 -0.27
CA GLU A 331 23.67 10.10 -1.26
C GLU A 331 22.34 10.65 -0.72
N ARG A 332 22.00 10.33 0.53
CA ARG A 332 20.81 10.88 1.20
C ARG A 332 20.88 12.40 1.32
N LEU A 333 22.01 12.94 1.79
CA LEU A 333 22.22 14.38 1.91
C LEU A 333 22.05 15.07 0.56
N GLU A 334 22.55 14.47 -0.51
CA GLU A 334 22.42 14.98 -1.86
C GLU A 334 20.98 14.95 -2.36
N CYS A 335 20.20 13.90 -2.06
CA CYS A 335 18.77 13.85 -2.37
C CYS A 335 18.00 14.98 -1.68
N TYR A 336 18.22 15.17 -0.38
CA TYR A 336 17.58 16.26 0.38
C TYR A 336 18.02 17.65 -0.09
N THR A 337 19.31 17.81 -0.42
CA THR A 337 19.83 19.08 -0.97
C THR A 337 19.20 19.38 -2.32
N HIS A 338 19.02 18.36 -3.16
CA HIS A 338 18.33 18.51 -4.44
C HIS A 338 16.84 18.83 -4.25
N LEU A 339 16.15 18.15 -3.32
CA LEU A 339 14.75 18.40 -2.97
C LEU A 339 14.51 19.82 -2.46
N ALA A 340 15.41 20.33 -1.61
CA ALA A 340 15.30 21.65 -1.00
C ALA A 340 15.18 22.76 -2.05
N LYS A 341 15.79 22.59 -3.24
CA LYS A 341 15.69 23.55 -4.36
C LYS A 341 14.25 23.77 -4.82
N TYR A 342 13.39 22.75 -4.75
CA TYR A 342 12.00 22.84 -5.19
C TYR A 342 11.07 23.30 -4.08
N LEU A 343 11.30 22.82 -2.85
CA LEU A 343 10.48 23.19 -1.69
C LEU A 343 10.72 24.63 -1.24
N LEU A 344 11.98 25.09 -1.30
CA LEU A 344 12.42 26.43 -0.86
C LEU A 344 12.57 27.42 -2.00
N TRP A 345 11.99 27.12 -3.16
CA TRP A 345 11.98 28.03 -4.28
C TRP A 345 11.09 29.25 -3.98
N ASP A 346 11.70 30.43 -3.95
CA ASP A 346 11.05 31.72 -3.69
C ASP A 346 10.77 32.53 -4.98
N GLY A 347 11.14 32.00 -6.15
CA GLY A 347 11.03 32.71 -7.42
C GLY A 347 12.28 33.44 -7.88
N SER A 348 13.35 33.48 -7.08
CA SER A 348 14.60 34.17 -7.40
C SER A 348 15.58 33.31 -8.22
N ASP A 349 15.46 31.99 -8.15
CA ASP A 349 16.30 31.05 -8.89
C ASP A 349 15.72 30.78 -10.28
N ALA A 350 16.37 31.37 -11.30
CA ALA A 350 15.99 31.22 -12.70
C ALA A 350 16.33 29.84 -13.30
N GLU A 351 17.12 29.01 -12.60
CA GLU A 351 17.47 27.65 -13.07
C GLU A 351 16.42 26.60 -12.68
N VAL A 352 15.45 26.95 -11.83
CA VAL A 352 14.43 26.03 -11.32
C VAL A 352 13.05 26.46 -11.82
N ASP A 353 12.47 25.69 -12.74
CA ASP A 353 11.02 25.73 -12.98
C ASP A 353 10.35 24.80 -11.94
N PRO A 354 9.65 25.34 -10.94
CA PRO A 354 8.99 24.51 -9.94
C PRO A 354 7.87 23.66 -10.54
N GLY A 355 7.34 24.00 -11.73
CA GLY A 355 6.29 23.23 -12.39
C GLY A 355 5.16 22.82 -11.44
N ASN A 356 4.95 21.51 -11.30
CA ASN A 356 3.91 20.92 -10.46
C ASN A 356 4.19 21.01 -8.95
N TRP A 357 5.40 21.33 -8.51
CA TRP A 357 5.74 21.50 -7.09
C TRP A 357 4.90 22.58 -6.40
N ARG A 358 4.43 23.58 -7.16
CA ARG A 358 3.51 24.61 -6.65
C ARG A 358 2.15 24.06 -6.22
N SER A 359 1.77 22.86 -6.68
CA SER A 359 0.50 22.22 -6.34
C SER A 359 0.53 21.55 -4.96
N VAL A 360 1.73 21.29 -4.43
CA VAL A 360 1.95 20.63 -3.15
C VAL A 360 1.58 21.59 -2.03
N LYS A 361 0.60 21.17 -1.22
CA LYS A 361 0.09 21.91 -0.06
C LYS A 361 0.49 21.28 1.24
N GLU A 362 0.66 19.97 1.25
CA GLU A 362 1.05 19.18 2.40
C GLU A 362 2.28 18.36 2.03
N PHE A 363 3.34 18.51 2.83
CA PHE A 363 4.57 17.77 2.65
C PHE A 363 4.97 17.08 3.96
N GLU A 364 5.10 15.76 3.90
CA GLU A 364 5.53 14.91 5.01
C GLU A 364 6.90 14.29 4.72
N PRO A 365 7.98 14.77 5.36
CA PRO A 365 9.26 14.08 5.35
C PRO A 365 9.28 13.05 6.46
N ALA A 366 8.91 11.82 6.10
CA ALA A 366 8.82 10.71 7.05
C ALA A 366 10.10 10.40 7.81
N ASP A 367 11.27 10.71 7.24
CA ASP A 367 12.57 10.45 7.86
C ASP A 367 12.89 11.44 9.00
N LEU A 368 12.16 12.55 9.08
CA LEU A 368 12.45 13.65 10.00
C LEU A 368 11.48 13.72 11.18
N VAL A 369 10.60 12.72 11.35
CA VAL A 369 9.51 12.69 12.35
C VAL A 369 9.99 12.63 13.82
N LYS A 370 11.31 12.57 14.10
CA LYS A 370 11.83 12.91 15.44
C LYS A 370 11.77 14.44 15.62
N GLN A 371 10.72 14.88 16.32
CA GLN A 371 10.33 16.28 16.56
C GLN A 371 11.51 17.23 16.89
N GLU A 372 12.47 16.80 17.70
CA GLU A 372 13.61 17.63 18.15
C GLU A 372 14.60 18.02 17.03
N ARG A 373 14.82 17.17 16.02
CA ARG A 373 15.75 17.47 14.89
C ARG A 373 15.04 18.10 13.70
N TRP A 374 13.73 17.89 13.62
CA TRP A 374 12.89 18.54 12.62
C TRP A 374 12.87 20.05 12.82
N GLU A 375 12.80 20.53 14.05
CA GLU A 375 12.82 21.95 14.40
C GLU A 375 14.07 22.69 13.88
N GLU A 376 15.25 22.05 13.92
CA GLU A 376 16.50 22.62 13.37
C GLU A 376 16.49 22.73 11.84
N SER A 377 15.98 21.71 11.14
CA SER A 377 15.91 21.68 9.68
C SER A 377 14.81 22.60 9.13
N VAL A 378 13.67 22.68 9.84
CA VAL A 378 12.57 23.62 9.59
C VAL A 378 13.02 25.06 9.75
N GLY A 379 13.92 25.36 10.70
CA GLY A 379 14.42 26.73 10.91
C GLY A 379 15.02 27.35 9.65
N TYR A 380 15.74 26.57 8.84
CA TYR A 380 16.24 27.00 7.53
C TYR A 380 15.13 27.25 6.50
N MET A 381 14.06 26.45 6.54
CA MET A 381 12.94 26.54 5.59
C MET A 381 11.98 27.71 5.90
N LEU A 382 11.69 27.94 7.19
CA LEU A 382 10.89 29.06 7.65
C LEU A 382 11.62 30.40 7.44
N GLY A 383 12.95 30.41 7.51
CA GLY A 383 13.77 31.58 7.23
C GLY A 383 13.73 32.05 5.77
N ALA A 384 13.29 31.19 4.83
CA ALA A 384 13.23 31.50 3.42
C ALA A 384 11.94 32.24 2.97
N ASP A 385 10.98 32.50 3.87
CA ASP A 385 9.71 33.22 3.60
C ASP A 385 8.90 32.69 2.40
N VAL A 386 9.02 31.39 2.11
CA VAL A 386 8.40 30.71 0.96
C VAL A 386 6.96 30.22 1.22
N GLY A 387 6.35 30.63 2.34
CA GLY A 387 4.96 30.34 2.67
C GLY A 387 4.68 28.95 3.28
N TRP A 388 5.72 28.16 3.59
CA TRP A 388 5.57 26.92 4.37
C TRP A 388 5.44 27.21 5.85
N ARG A 389 4.58 26.46 6.55
CA ARG A 389 4.46 26.45 8.01
C ARG A 389 4.48 25.02 8.53
N VAL A 390 4.90 24.84 9.78
CA VAL A 390 4.81 23.55 10.47
C VAL A 390 3.46 23.44 11.16
N ASP A 391 2.69 22.40 10.84
CA ASP A 391 1.48 22.02 11.57
C ASP A 391 1.80 21.16 12.81
N ARG A 392 0.84 21.01 13.72
CA ARG A 392 0.97 20.35 15.04
C ARG A 392 1.47 18.90 15.00
N ARG A 393 1.53 18.27 13.82
CA ARG A 393 2.02 16.89 13.60
C ARG A 393 3.41 16.82 12.97
N GLY A 394 4.10 17.95 12.79
CA GLY A 394 5.37 18.00 12.07
C GLY A 394 5.23 18.03 10.54
N LEU A 395 4.01 18.08 10.01
CA LEU A 395 3.72 18.23 8.59
C LEU A 395 4.03 19.67 8.13
N LEU A 396 4.69 19.84 6.97
CA LEU A 396 4.76 21.15 6.32
C LEU A 396 3.47 21.41 5.56
N VAL A 397 2.87 22.57 5.80
CA VAL A 397 1.66 23.00 5.13
C VAL A 397 1.89 24.35 4.47
N ARG A 398 1.33 24.53 3.26
CA ARG A 398 1.32 25.79 2.51
C ARG A 398 -0.12 26.13 2.12
N ASP A 399 -0.47 27.42 2.17
CA ASP A 399 -1.81 27.92 1.85
C ASP A 399 -2.19 27.82 0.36
#